data_AF-A0A5M3MRW9-F1
#
_entry.id   AF-A0A5M3MRW9-F1
#
_cell.length_a   1.000
_cell.length_b   1.000
_cell.length_c   1.000
_cell.angle_alpha   90.00
_cell.angle_beta   90.00
_cell.angle_gamma   90.00
#
_symmetry.space_group_name_H-M   'P 1'
#
loop_
_entity.id
_entity.type
_entity.pdbx_description
1 polymer ?
#
loop_
_entity_poly.entity_id
_entity_poly.type
_entity_poly.pdbx_seq_one_letter_code
_entity_poly.pdbx_strand_id
1 'polypeptide(L)'
;MTSYPKLVALDTDWTLWWGWLDMNKWGKGNGAYSPPEDNIEYDSGSDKVLRDRSNHNEKIWLYGKVPDIITDIVKHGAKLAIVSRNRSKGASDRALWYFNAVDPRDGKKKPIIDMVDFDEVVDEDKTKHFERIKGWTGFDFSDMILFDDEAVNNLVRVVQGVTFQVSRDQQGLTWENYQQGLDTWRRLQKIRSPYLGQSLQSYSNPVFLGYSGMDEDTVNRLTSGGHRVDLTESARWGYAMYVADDIRIAHYFSEWIKRDAFGPNAKTYVWFTETNSLMNNVHSQSAFQIAWDQENRDVQAAKWYAPPPYILFSRHGRMGDMPNNIPRGRFNEMVVYTQLQDALILTIPLTNQQIANKMYSSPKSAPFEHQFKNWRIRMSLEMFAEFKGQGEPWS
;
A
#
# COMPACT_ATOMS: atom_id res chain seq x y z
N MET A 1 -3.63 26.94 2.40
CA MET A 1 -3.79 25.81 3.34
C MET A 1 -2.92 24.67 2.85
N THR A 2 -2.43 23.80 3.75
CA THR A 2 -1.87 22.49 3.38
C THR A 2 -2.98 21.59 2.85
N SER A 3 -2.66 20.68 1.92
CA SER A 3 -3.62 19.68 1.46
C SER A 3 -3.84 18.59 2.52
N TYR A 4 -5.06 18.06 2.53
CA TYR A 4 -5.56 17.09 3.50
C TYR A 4 -6.50 16.10 2.76
N PRO A 5 -6.55 14.79 3.12
CA PRO A 5 -7.47 13.81 2.54
C PRO A 5 -8.94 14.23 2.54
N LYS A 6 -9.75 13.72 1.60
CA LYS A 6 -11.21 13.87 1.66
C LYS A 6 -11.83 12.96 2.73
N LEU A 7 -11.19 11.82 3.00
CA LEU A 7 -11.62 10.85 3.99
C LEU A 7 -10.41 10.24 4.72
N VAL A 8 -10.56 10.06 6.03
CA VAL A 8 -9.61 9.38 6.91
C VAL A 8 -10.34 8.21 7.57
N ALA A 9 -9.90 7.00 7.25
CA ALA A 9 -10.38 5.76 7.84
C ALA A 9 -9.43 5.28 8.94
N LEU A 10 -10.00 4.84 10.06
CA LEU A 10 -9.28 4.31 11.22
C LEU A 10 -9.80 2.91 11.55
N ASP A 11 -8.90 1.95 11.76
CA ASP A 11 -9.24 0.68 12.41
C ASP A 11 -9.51 0.87 13.92
N THR A 12 -10.08 -0.13 14.61
CA THR A 12 -10.43 -0.07 16.03
C THR A 12 -9.39 -0.70 16.97
N ASP A 13 -9.20 -2.01 16.90
CA ASP A 13 -8.39 -2.77 17.86
C ASP A 13 -6.92 -2.56 17.54
N TRP A 14 -6.07 -2.35 18.56
CA TRP A 14 -4.65 -1.97 18.43
C TRP A 14 -4.34 -0.68 17.66
N THR A 15 -5.33 -0.08 16.98
CA THR A 15 -5.21 1.20 16.26
C THR A 15 -5.76 2.38 17.09
N LEU A 16 -7.05 2.35 17.45
CA LEU A 16 -7.67 3.37 18.31
C LEU A 16 -7.47 3.07 19.80
N TRP A 17 -7.48 1.78 20.18
CA TRP A 17 -7.25 1.36 21.55
C TRP A 17 -6.35 0.12 21.64
N TRP A 18 -5.53 0.03 22.70
CA TRP A 18 -4.74 -1.16 23.00
C TRP A 18 -5.67 -2.30 23.40
N GLY A 19 -5.43 -3.52 22.88
CA GLY A 19 -6.19 -4.72 23.20
C GLY A 19 -7.31 -5.04 22.20
N TRP A 20 -7.87 -6.23 22.34
CA TRP A 20 -8.95 -6.76 21.48
C TRP A 20 -10.31 -6.69 22.18
N LEU A 21 -11.29 -6.05 21.53
CA LEU A 21 -12.70 -6.07 21.94
C LEU A 21 -13.40 -7.37 21.49
N ASP A 22 -12.92 -8.50 22.03
CA ASP A 22 -13.31 -9.86 21.65
C ASP A 22 -14.57 -10.35 22.39
N MET A 23 -15.72 -10.34 21.70
CA MET A 23 -17.01 -10.79 22.27
C MET A 23 -17.12 -12.32 22.46
N ASN A 24 -16.03 -13.08 22.32
CA ASN A 24 -15.90 -14.44 22.88
C ASN A 24 -15.43 -14.44 24.35
N LYS A 25 -15.02 -13.28 24.88
CA LYS A 25 -14.58 -13.07 26.27
C LYS A 25 -15.40 -12.00 27.00
N TRP A 26 -15.62 -10.86 26.33
CA TRP A 26 -16.46 -9.78 26.83
C TRP A 26 -17.93 -10.24 26.91
N GLY A 27 -18.60 -9.88 28.00
CA GLY A 27 -19.96 -10.31 28.33
C GLY A 27 -20.12 -11.81 28.57
N LYS A 28 -19.09 -12.52 29.05
CA LYS A 28 -19.12 -13.98 29.34
C LYS A 28 -18.89 -14.38 30.80
N GLY A 29 -18.57 -13.43 31.67
CA GLY A 29 -18.39 -13.67 33.10
C GLY A 29 -19.70 -13.82 33.87
N ASN A 30 -19.59 -14.07 35.17
CA ASN A 30 -20.75 -14.27 36.04
C ASN A 30 -21.55 -12.96 36.17
N GLY A 31 -22.87 -13.03 35.94
CA GLY A 31 -23.76 -11.87 36.01
C GLY A 31 -23.69 -10.93 34.81
N ALA A 32 -23.14 -11.39 33.68
CA ALA A 32 -23.10 -10.62 32.43
C ALA A 32 -24.50 -10.18 31.95
N TYR A 33 -24.56 -8.97 31.40
CA TYR A 33 -25.73 -8.39 30.75
C TYR A 33 -25.90 -8.86 29.30
N SER A 34 -27.11 -8.69 28.77
CA SER A 34 -27.47 -9.01 27.38
C SER A 34 -28.21 -7.83 26.77
N PRO A 35 -27.79 -7.31 25.59
CA PRO A 35 -26.74 -7.85 24.73
C PRO A 35 -25.31 -7.68 25.31
N PRO A 36 -24.32 -8.45 24.84
CA PRO A 36 -22.99 -8.52 25.46
C PRO A 36 -22.25 -7.17 25.59
N GLU A 37 -22.48 -6.23 24.67
CA GLU A 37 -21.92 -4.88 24.71
C GLU A 37 -22.39 -4.01 25.88
N ASP A 38 -23.52 -4.33 26.54
CA ASP A 38 -23.96 -3.67 27.78
C ASP A 38 -23.09 -4.06 29.02
N ASN A 39 -22.04 -4.88 28.82
CA ASN A 39 -21.01 -5.14 29.83
C ASN A 39 -19.79 -4.21 29.71
N ILE A 40 -19.70 -3.40 28.66
CA ILE A 40 -18.60 -2.44 28.51
C ILE A 40 -18.86 -1.26 29.45
N GLU A 41 -17.95 -1.02 30.40
CA GLU A 41 -18.02 0.13 31.31
C GLU A 41 -16.63 0.77 31.53
N TYR A 42 -16.58 2.02 32.01
CA TYR A 42 -15.33 2.66 32.39
C TYR A 42 -14.62 1.89 33.51
N ASP A 43 -13.29 1.81 33.43
CA ASP A 43 -12.49 1.43 34.58
C ASP A 43 -12.44 2.56 35.62
N SER A 44 -12.39 2.18 36.90
CA SER A 44 -12.65 3.09 38.01
C SER A 44 -11.61 4.22 38.10
N GLY A 45 -11.99 5.41 37.63
CA GLY A 45 -11.15 6.62 37.65
C GLY A 45 -10.44 6.95 36.33
N SER A 46 -10.80 6.34 35.20
CA SER A 46 -10.23 6.69 33.89
C SER A 46 -11.29 6.81 32.79
N ASP A 47 -11.27 7.93 32.05
CA ASP A 47 -12.07 8.14 30.84
C ASP A 47 -11.41 7.58 29.57
N LYS A 48 -10.24 6.94 29.71
CA LYS A 48 -9.46 6.33 28.62
C LYS A 48 -9.39 4.80 28.69
N VAL A 49 -9.97 4.17 29.72
CA VAL A 49 -9.94 2.72 29.89
C VAL A 49 -11.36 2.21 30.03
N LEU A 50 -11.71 1.25 29.19
CA LEU A 50 -12.94 0.47 29.31
C LEU A 50 -12.57 -0.93 29.74
N ARG A 51 -13.45 -1.56 30.52
CA ARG A 51 -13.30 -2.95 30.96
C ARG A 51 -14.63 -3.68 30.86
N ASP A 52 -14.54 -4.99 30.80
CA ASP A 52 -15.72 -5.82 30.92
C ASP A 52 -16.19 -5.87 32.38
N ARG A 53 -17.49 -5.62 32.58
CA ARG A 53 -18.16 -5.67 33.88
C ARG A 53 -18.23 -7.09 34.46
N SER A 54 -18.35 -8.10 33.61
CA SER A 54 -18.50 -9.50 34.04
C SER A 54 -17.14 -10.20 34.29
N ASN A 55 -16.08 -9.70 33.65
CA ASN A 55 -14.70 -10.15 33.80
C ASN A 55 -13.72 -8.96 33.72
N HIS A 56 -13.46 -8.31 34.85
CA HIS A 56 -12.64 -7.09 34.95
C HIS A 56 -11.18 -7.22 34.44
N ASN A 57 -10.75 -8.40 34.02
CA ASN A 57 -9.45 -8.63 33.38
C ASN A 57 -9.45 -8.26 31.88
N GLU A 58 -10.59 -8.36 31.20
CA GLU A 58 -10.72 -7.89 29.82
C GLU A 58 -10.85 -6.36 29.81
N LYS A 59 -9.96 -5.68 29.10
CA LYS A 59 -9.85 -4.22 29.05
C LYS A 59 -9.35 -3.73 27.70
N ILE A 60 -9.71 -2.50 27.36
CA ILE A 60 -9.12 -1.74 26.25
C ILE A 60 -8.74 -0.32 26.70
N TRP A 61 -7.64 0.22 26.16
CA TRP A 61 -7.08 1.53 26.55
C TRP A 61 -6.98 2.43 25.32
N LEU A 62 -7.73 3.54 25.27
CA LEU A 62 -7.67 4.52 24.18
C LEU A 62 -6.25 5.11 24.05
N TYR A 63 -5.65 4.99 22.87
CA TYR A 63 -4.29 5.50 22.65
C TYR A 63 -4.25 7.02 22.85
N GLY A 64 -3.21 7.49 23.56
CA GLY A 64 -3.23 8.80 24.21
C GLY A 64 -3.41 10.03 23.30
N LYS A 65 -3.18 9.87 21.98
CA LYS A 65 -3.31 10.91 20.96
C LYS A 65 -4.54 10.79 20.06
N VAL A 66 -5.30 9.70 20.14
CA VAL A 66 -6.50 9.47 19.31
C VAL A 66 -7.52 10.61 19.42
N PRO A 67 -7.88 11.14 20.61
CA PRO A 67 -8.78 12.30 20.72
C PRO A 67 -8.29 13.54 19.94
N ASP A 68 -6.98 13.83 19.97
CA ASP A 68 -6.40 14.97 19.26
C ASP A 68 -6.45 14.75 17.74
N ILE A 69 -6.30 13.50 17.29
CA ILE A 69 -6.33 13.10 15.87
C ILE A 69 -7.74 13.16 15.31
N ILE A 70 -8.74 12.63 16.03
CA ILE A 70 -10.17 12.78 15.69
C ILE A 70 -10.55 14.27 15.57
N THR A 71 -10.10 15.08 16.54
CA THR A 71 -10.28 16.54 16.53
C THR A 71 -9.68 17.17 15.26
N ASP A 72 -8.48 16.76 14.86
CA ASP A 72 -7.77 17.33 13.71
C ASP A 72 -8.35 16.88 12.34
N ILE A 73 -8.88 15.65 12.24
CA ILE A 73 -9.61 15.15 11.05
C ILE A 73 -10.85 16.01 10.78
N VAL A 74 -11.73 16.15 11.79
CA VAL A 74 -12.98 16.94 11.67
C VAL A 74 -12.67 18.42 11.41
N LYS A 75 -11.60 18.95 12.00
CA LYS A 75 -11.16 20.35 11.85
C LYS A 75 -10.70 20.68 10.44
N HIS A 76 -10.11 19.72 9.73
CA HIS A 76 -9.74 19.89 8.31
C HIS A 76 -10.90 19.58 7.34
N GLY A 77 -12.08 19.22 7.86
CA GLY A 77 -13.29 18.97 7.06
C GLY A 77 -13.28 17.64 6.31
N ALA A 78 -12.35 16.73 6.65
CA ALA A 78 -12.33 15.39 6.10
C ALA A 78 -13.42 14.52 6.73
N LYS A 79 -13.91 13.54 5.97
CA LYS A 79 -14.84 12.53 6.46
C LYS A 79 -14.12 11.52 7.35
N LEU A 80 -14.66 11.27 8.54
CA LEU A 80 -14.14 10.24 9.45
C LEU A 80 -14.85 8.91 9.15
N ALA A 81 -14.06 7.87 8.85
CA ALA A 81 -14.57 6.51 8.76
C ALA A 81 -13.94 5.63 9.85
N ILE A 82 -14.74 4.73 10.43
CA ILE A 82 -14.27 3.58 11.19
C ILE A 82 -14.33 2.38 10.25
N VAL A 83 -13.20 1.70 10.02
CA VAL A 83 -13.10 0.58 9.07
C VAL A 83 -12.38 -0.58 9.76
N SER A 84 -13.17 -1.48 10.34
CA SER A 84 -12.69 -2.52 11.25
C SER A 84 -13.21 -3.92 10.91
N ARG A 85 -12.37 -4.92 11.20
CA ARG A 85 -12.71 -6.35 11.08
C ARG A 85 -13.28 -6.97 12.37
N ASN A 86 -13.55 -6.16 13.39
CA ASN A 86 -14.12 -6.65 14.64
C ASN A 86 -15.49 -7.31 14.38
N ARG A 87 -15.74 -8.46 15.01
CA ARG A 87 -16.96 -9.27 14.82
C ARG A 87 -18.20 -8.74 15.54
N SER A 88 -18.06 -7.69 16.35
CA SER A 88 -19.16 -7.01 17.01
C SER A 88 -19.12 -5.51 16.74
N LYS A 89 -19.98 -5.09 15.82
CA LYS A 89 -20.29 -3.67 15.61
C LYS A 89 -20.82 -3.06 16.91
N GLY A 90 -21.86 -3.64 17.54
CA GLY A 90 -22.47 -3.09 18.76
C GLY A 90 -21.50 -2.86 19.93
N ALA A 91 -20.46 -3.69 20.06
CA ALA A 91 -19.38 -3.47 21.02
C ALA A 91 -18.45 -2.31 20.62
N SER A 92 -18.03 -2.28 19.36
CA SER A 92 -17.19 -1.22 18.79
C SER A 92 -17.88 0.15 18.90
N ASP A 93 -19.17 0.21 18.54
CA ASP A 93 -20.05 1.37 18.68
C ASP A 93 -20.10 1.84 20.15
N ARG A 94 -20.25 0.90 21.09
CA ARG A 94 -20.29 1.22 22.52
C ARG A 94 -18.95 1.76 23.03
N ALA A 95 -17.83 1.21 22.57
CA ALA A 95 -16.50 1.74 22.90
C ALA A 95 -16.31 3.16 22.33
N LEU A 96 -16.71 3.41 21.08
CA LEU A 96 -16.68 4.73 20.43
C LEU A 96 -17.68 5.73 21.03
N TRP A 97 -18.73 5.24 21.72
CA TRP A 97 -19.65 6.07 22.49
C TRP A 97 -19.07 6.52 23.84
N TYR A 98 -18.38 5.62 24.55
CA TYR A 98 -17.68 5.98 25.78
C TYR A 98 -16.43 6.83 25.53
N PHE A 99 -15.62 6.49 24.52
CA PHE A 99 -14.46 7.31 24.19
C PHE A 99 -14.86 8.65 23.57
N ASN A 100 -14.13 9.71 23.94
CA ASN A 100 -14.53 11.08 23.67
C ASN A 100 -13.38 11.90 23.06
N ALA A 101 -13.71 12.76 22.10
CA ALA A 101 -12.81 13.76 21.50
C ALA A 101 -13.42 15.16 21.55
N VAL A 102 -12.66 16.20 21.17
CA VAL A 102 -13.18 17.58 21.11
C VAL A 102 -13.72 17.83 19.70
N ASP A 103 -14.98 18.19 19.60
CA ASP A 103 -15.57 18.61 18.33
C ASP A 103 -15.11 20.04 17.99
N PRO A 104 -14.30 20.24 16.93
CA PRO A 104 -13.79 21.57 16.57
C PRO A 104 -14.88 22.51 16.03
N ARG A 105 -16.11 22.01 15.77
CA ARG A 105 -17.25 22.79 15.28
C ARG A 105 -17.92 23.61 16.38
N ASP A 106 -17.86 23.16 17.64
CA ASP A 106 -18.42 23.88 18.80
C ASP A 106 -17.54 23.87 20.08
N GLY A 107 -16.35 23.28 20.02
CA GLY A 107 -15.36 23.25 21.10
C GLY A 107 -15.69 22.29 22.25
N LYS A 108 -16.73 21.45 22.14
CA LYS A 108 -17.18 20.57 23.22
C LYS A 108 -16.56 19.18 23.11
N LYS A 109 -16.32 18.55 24.27
CA LYS A 109 -16.02 17.12 24.35
C LYS A 109 -17.28 16.32 24.03
N LYS A 110 -17.21 15.38 23.09
CA LYS A 110 -18.31 14.53 22.62
C LYS A 110 -17.84 13.09 22.41
N PRO A 111 -18.74 12.09 22.46
CA PRO A 111 -18.50 10.74 21.97
C PRO A 111 -17.81 10.74 20.61
N ILE A 112 -16.84 9.84 20.38
CA ILE A 112 -16.15 9.73 19.08
C ILE A 112 -17.15 9.33 17.99
N ILE A 113 -18.12 8.46 18.31
CA ILE A 113 -19.19 8.04 17.38
C ILE A 113 -20.01 9.21 16.82
N ASP A 114 -20.23 10.29 17.59
CA ASP A 114 -20.95 11.51 17.15
C ASP A 114 -20.18 12.32 16.08
N MET A 115 -18.95 11.92 15.77
CA MET A 115 -18.07 12.52 14.76
C MET A 115 -17.75 11.57 13.60
N VAL A 116 -18.22 10.32 13.63
CA VAL A 116 -18.04 9.34 12.55
C VAL A 116 -19.07 9.59 11.43
N ASP A 117 -18.60 9.67 10.19
CA ASP A 117 -19.45 9.77 9.00
C ASP A 117 -19.78 8.40 8.40
N PHE A 118 -18.86 7.43 8.51
CA PHE A 118 -19.00 6.07 7.95
C PHE A 118 -18.52 5.02 8.96
N ASP A 119 -19.37 4.05 9.24
CA ASP A 119 -19.19 3.13 10.37
C ASP A 119 -19.25 1.67 9.88
N GLU A 120 -18.08 1.21 9.43
CA GLU A 120 -17.85 0.01 8.62
C GLU A 120 -17.13 -1.06 9.43
N VAL A 121 -17.83 -1.62 10.42
CA VAL A 121 -17.35 -2.69 11.31
C VAL A 121 -17.97 -4.05 10.92
N VAL A 122 -17.23 -4.86 10.17
CA VAL A 122 -17.60 -6.19 9.65
C VAL A 122 -16.33 -7.02 9.46
N ASP A 123 -16.31 -8.31 9.84
CA ASP A 123 -15.17 -9.20 9.52
C ASP A 123 -15.17 -9.64 8.05
N GLU A 124 -14.63 -8.78 7.20
CA GLU A 124 -14.23 -9.10 5.82
C GLU A 124 -13.02 -8.26 5.37
N ASP A 125 -12.60 -8.41 4.12
CA ASP A 125 -11.44 -7.68 3.61
C ASP A 125 -11.77 -6.20 3.38
N LYS A 126 -10.93 -5.31 3.93
CA LYS A 126 -11.19 -3.86 4.00
C LYS A 126 -11.38 -3.18 2.64
N THR A 127 -10.91 -3.81 1.55
CA THR A 127 -11.23 -3.40 0.17
C THR A 127 -12.75 -3.22 -0.04
N LYS A 128 -13.59 -4.13 0.48
CA LYS A 128 -15.04 -4.05 0.33
C LYS A 128 -15.67 -2.89 1.12
N HIS A 129 -15.12 -2.57 2.29
CA HIS A 129 -15.54 -1.41 3.09
C HIS A 129 -15.22 -0.13 2.31
N PHE A 130 -14.03 -0.06 1.71
CA PHE A 130 -13.63 1.04 0.83
C PHE A 130 -14.47 1.11 -0.46
N GLU A 131 -14.90 -0.01 -1.04
CA GLU A 131 -15.84 -0.04 -2.18
C GLU A 131 -17.20 0.56 -1.81
N ARG A 132 -17.76 0.21 -0.63
CA ARG A 132 -19.00 0.83 -0.13
C ARG A 132 -18.83 2.32 0.12
N ILE A 133 -17.75 2.72 0.81
CA ILE A 133 -17.41 4.13 1.05
C ILE A 133 -17.25 4.91 -0.26
N LYS A 134 -16.58 4.37 -1.29
CA LYS A 134 -16.50 5.00 -2.63
C LYS A 134 -17.87 5.08 -3.30
N GLY A 135 -18.71 4.05 -3.16
CA GLY A 135 -20.09 4.04 -3.66
C GLY A 135 -20.97 5.12 -3.03
N TRP A 136 -20.80 5.41 -1.75
CA TRP A 136 -21.55 6.45 -1.02
C TRP A 136 -21.01 7.87 -1.23
N THR A 137 -19.68 8.03 -1.28
CA THR A 137 -19.03 9.36 -1.35
C THR A 137 -18.76 9.85 -2.76
N GLY A 138 -18.60 8.94 -3.72
CA GLY A 138 -18.03 9.23 -5.04
C GLY A 138 -16.53 9.60 -5.02
N PHE A 139 -15.87 9.63 -3.85
CA PHE A 139 -14.46 10.02 -3.75
C PHE A 139 -13.54 8.99 -4.41
N ASP A 140 -12.40 9.40 -4.95
CA ASP A 140 -11.37 8.46 -5.39
C ASP A 140 -10.61 7.88 -4.19
N PHE A 141 -10.21 6.62 -4.31
CA PHE A 141 -9.39 5.94 -3.31
C PHE A 141 -8.08 6.69 -2.99
N SER A 142 -7.49 7.33 -4.01
CA SER A 142 -6.36 8.25 -3.89
C SER A 142 -6.60 9.40 -2.91
N ASP A 143 -7.85 9.81 -2.71
CA ASP A 143 -8.24 10.94 -1.86
C ASP A 143 -8.50 10.49 -0.41
N MET A 144 -8.30 9.20 -0.14
CA MET A 144 -8.53 8.54 1.14
C MET A 144 -7.22 8.05 1.75
N ILE A 145 -7.22 7.87 3.08
CA ILE A 145 -6.16 7.21 3.83
C ILE A 145 -6.76 6.25 4.86
N LEU A 146 -6.11 5.09 5.07
CA LEU A 146 -6.39 4.13 6.13
C LEU A 146 -5.21 4.11 7.12
N PHE A 147 -5.53 4.18 8.42
CA PHE A 147 -4.64 3.89 9.54
C PHE A 147 -5.08 2.59 10.22
N ASP A 148 -4.13 1.67 10.43
CA ASP A 148 -4.38 0.25 10.72
C ASP A 148 -3.12 -0.35 11.37
N ASP A 149 -3.20 -1.28 12.32
CA ASP A 149 -1.98 -1.93 12.88
C ASP A 149 -1.54 -3.15 12.07
N GLU A 150 -2.50 -3.87 11.47
CA GLU A 150 -2.26 -5.12 10.77
C GLU A 150 -1.84 -4.87 9.32
N ALA A 151 -0.55 -5.09 9.03
CA ALA A 151 0.02 -4.82 7.71
C ALA A 151 -0.72 -5.53 6.56
N VAL A 152 -1.35 -6.69 6.79
CA VAL A 152 -2.15 -7.40 5.78
C VAL A 152 -3.31 -6.57 5.22
N ASN A 153 -3.82 -5.60 5.98
CA ASN A 153 -4.82 -4.64 5.50
C ASN A 153 -4.26 -3.63 4.48
N ASN A 154 -2.94 -3.60 4.23
CA ASN A 154 -2.32 -2.84 3.13
C ASN A 154 -2.83 -3.26 1.74
N LEU A 155 -3.60 -4.34 1.65
CA LEU A 155 -4.33 -4.74 0.46
C LEU A 155 -5.18 -3.59 -0.13
N VAL A 156 -5.69 -2.64 0.66
CA VAL A 156 -6.39 -1.44 0.13
C VAL A 156 -5.46 -0.52 -0.67
N ARG A 157 -4.18 -0.42 -0.29
CA ARG A 157 -3.14 0.30 -1.04
C ARG A 157 -2.81 -0.41 -2.35
N VAL A 158 -2.75 -1.73 -2.30
CA VAL A 158 -2.39 -2.60 -3.43
C VAL A 158 -3.50 -2.74 -4.47
N VAL A 159 -4.75 -2.93 -4.04
CA VAL A 159 -5.88 -3.24 -4.92
C VAL A 159 -6.57 -1.98 -5.44
N GLN A 160 -6.57 -0.91 -4.64
CA GLN A 160 -7.43 0.26 -4.86
C GLN A 160 -6.68 1.60 -4.90
N GLY A 161 -5.41 1.67 -4.48
CA GLY A 161 -4.64 2.92 -4.46
C GLY A 161 -4.95 3.83 -3.26
N VAL A 162 -5.63 3.31 -2.22
CA VAL A 162 -5.83 4.00 -0.93
C VAL A 162 -4.46 4.25 -0.28
N THR A 163 -4.25 5.41 0.36
CA THR A 163 -3.02 5.56 1.16
C THR A 163 -3.12 4.71 2.42
N PHE A 164 -2.12 3.88 2.72
CA PHE A 164 -2.09 3.05 3.91
C PHE A 164 -0.91 3.43 4.80
N GLN A 165 -1.15 3.59 6.10
CA GLN A 165 -0.15 3.87 7.13
C GLN A 165 -0.31 2.88 8.28
N VAL A 166 0.73 2.08 8.53
CA VAL A 166 0.71 1.03 9.55
C VAL A 166 1.04 1.55 10.96
N SER A 167 0.23 1.20 11.96
CA SER A 167 0.33 1.54 13.38
C SER A 167 1.21 0.52 14.11
N ARG A 168 2.51 0.53 13.81
CA ARG A 168 3.45 -0.54 14.15
C ARG A 168 3.66 -0.77 15.65
N ASP A 169 4.17 -1.97 15.95
CA ASP A 169 4.81 -2.34 17.21
C ASP A 169 3.91 -2.14 18.46
N GLN A 170 2.59 -2.28 18.29
CA GLN A 170 1.55 -2.08 19.32
C GLN A 170 1.51 -0.66 19.93
N GLN A 171 2.13 0.32 19.26
CA GLN A 171 2.11 1.73 19.67
C GLN A 171 0.79 2.44 19.33
N GLY A 172 -0.02 1.83 18.46
CA GLY A 172 -1.29 2.37 17.97
C GLY A 172 -1.14 3.68 17.21
N LEU A 173 -2.26 4.39 17.06
CA LEU A 173 -2.32 5.63 16.30
C LEU A 173 -1.72 6.81 17.09
N THR A 174 -0.40 6.96 16.99
CA THR A 174 0.35 8.11 17.51
C THR A 174 0.20 9.34 16.61
N TRP A 175 0.50 10.53 17.13
CA TRP A 175 0.45 11.77 16.35
C TRP A 175 1.52 11.78 15.24
N GLU A 176 2.67 11.19 15.54
CA GLU A 176 3.81 11.04 14.65
C GLU A 176 3.47 10.09 13.49
N ASN A 177 2.81 8.97 13.77
CA ASN A 177 2.30 8.04 12.77
C ASN A 177 1.23 8.70 11.88
N TYR A 178 0.27 9.40 12.50
CA TYR A 178 -0.76 10.17 11.81
C TYR A 178 -0.18 11.19 10.82
N GLN A 179 0.79 12.01 11.24
CA GLN A 179 1.44 12.97 10.34
C GLN A 179 2.29 12.29 9.26
N GLN A 180 2.96 11.16 9.54
CA GLN A 180 3.66 10.37 8.52
C GLN A 180 2.71 9.85 7.42
N GLY A 181 1.52 9.37 7.81
CA GLY A 181 0.48 8.96 6.88
C GLY A 181 0.00 10.12 6.01
N LEU A 182 -0.34 11.25 6.64
CA LEU A 182 -0.74 12.47 5.92
C LEU A 182 0.34 12.99 4.97
N ASP A 183 1.62 12.95 5.36
CA ASP A 183 2.72 13.36 4.48
C ASP A 183 2.96 12.37 3.34
N THR A 184 2.71 11.08 3.55
CA THR A 184 2.70 10.07 2.47
C THR A 184 1.59 10.35 1.47
N TRP A 185 0.37 10.62 1.95
CA TRP A 185 -0.74 11.06 1.10
C TRP A 185 -0.42 12.36 0.35
N ARG A 186 0.19 13.35 1.01
CA ARG A 186 0.62 14.62 0.40
C ARG A 186 1.73 14.42 -0.65
N ARG A 187 2.64 13.44 -0.48
CA ARG A 187 3.62 13.07 -1.52
C ARG A 187 2.93 12.47 -2.73
N LEU A 188 1.96 11.57 -2.52
CA LEU A 188 1.16 10.95 -3.58
C LEU A 188 0.37 11.98 -4.41
N GLN A 189 -0.32 12.93 -3.77
CA GLN A 189 -1.04 13.98 -4.53
C GLN A 189 -0.13 14.87 -5.37
N LYS A 190 1.12 15.10 -4.95
CA LYS A 190 2.08 15.97 -5.67
C LYS A 190 2.62 15.35 -6.95
N ILE A 191 2.56 14.02 -7.09
CA ILE A 191 3.07 13.31 -8.27
C ILE A 191 1.96 12.84 -9.24
N ARG A 192 0.68 12.91 -8.84
CA ARG A 192 -0.44 12.34 -9.59
C ARG A 192 -0.71 13.10 -10.90
N SER A 193 -0.22 12.57 -12.02
CA SER A 193 -0.82 12.82 -13.33
C SER A 193 -2.19 12.12 -13.41
N PRO A 194 -3.21 12.73 -14.02
CA PRO A 194 -4.41 11.99 -14.42
C PRO A 194 -4.07 11.01 -15.55
N TYR A 195 -4.91 9.96 -15.69
CA TYR A 195 -4.90 9.12 -16.88
C TYR A 195 -5.58 9.85 -18.06
N LEU A 196 -4.88 9.91 -19.20
CA LEU A 196 -5.30 10.67 -20.40
C LEU A 196 -5.39 9.78 -21.65
N GLY A 197 -5.61 8.48 -21.43
CA GLY A 197 -5.70 7.45 -22.47
C GLY A 197 -4.34 6.94 -22.98
N GLN A 198 -4.37 6.01 -23.93
CA GLN A 198 -3.18 5.35 -24.50
C GLN A 198 -2.34 6.22 -25.46
N SER A 199 -2.67 7.51 -25.60
CA SER A 199 -1.96 8.43 -26.49
C SER A 199 -0.77 9.05 -25.76
N LEU A 200 0.47 8.71 -26.17
CA LEU A 200 1.69 9.35 -25.65
C LEU A 200 1.69 10.87 -25.86
N GLN A 201 0.99 11.36 -26.87
CA GLN A 201 0.82 12.78 -27.17
C GLN A 201 -0.09 13.52 -26.17
N SER A 202 -0.88 12.80 -25.36
CA SER A 202 -1.66 13.40 -24.26
C SER A 202 -0.78 13.85 -23.08
N TYR A 203 0.45 13.34 -22.97
CA TYR A 203 1.32 13.52 -21.81
C TYR A 203 2.47 14.48 -22.10
N SER A 204 2.84 15.29 -21.11
CA SER A 204 3.96 16.23 -21.25
C SER A 204 5.30 15.53 -20.98
N ASN A 205 6.22 15.61 -21.93
CA ASN A 205 7.58 15.06 -21.83
C ASN A 205 7.64 13.54 -21.50
N PRO A 206 6.97 12.65 -22.25
CA PRO A 206 7.00 11.22 -21.98
C PRO A 206 8.42 10.66 -22.07
N VAL A 207 8.82 9.92 -21.02
CA VAL A 207 10.13 9.29 -20.88
C VAL A 207 9.98 7.77 -21.02
N PHE A 208 10.84 7.12 -21.82
CA PHE A 208 10.82 5.66 -21.95
C PHE A 208 11.53 4.98 -20.76
N LEU A 209 10.93 3.90 -20.23
CA LEU A 209 11.41 3.14 -19.08
C LEU A 209 11.72 1.65 -19.37
N GLY A 210 10.79 0.76 -19.81
CA GLY A 210 11.15 -0.69 -19.99
C GLY A 210 10.17 -1.77 -20.55
N TYR A 211 10.34 -3.09 -20.20
CA TYR A 211 9.76 -4.33 -20.84
C TYR A 211 9.53 -5.64 -19.92
N SER A 212 8.43 -6.50 -19.93
CA SER A 212 7.97 -7.69 -19.05
C SER A 212 6.89 -8.57 -19.68
N GLY A 213 6.93 -9.87 -19.39
CA GLY A 213 5.70 -10.60 -19.04
C GLY A 213 4.71 -9.90 -18.08
N MET A 214 3.64 -9.33 -18.63
CA MET A 214 2.42 -9.00 -17.89
C MET A 214 1.27 -9.72 -18.57
N ASP A 215 0.45 -10.43 -17.81
CA ASP A 215 -0.73 -11.12 -18.31
C ASP A 215 -1.73 -10.15 -18.98
N GLU A 216 -2.60 -10.71 -19.81
CA GLU A 216 -3.58 -9.94 -20.58
C GLU A 216 -4.54 -9.12 -19.68
N ASP A 217 -4.89 -9.59 -18.47
CA ASP A 217 -5.81 -8.89 -17.58
C ASP A 217 -5.15 -7.73 -16.81
N THR A 218 -3.91 -7.88 -16.36
CA THR A 218 -3.05 -6.79 -15.87
C THR A 218 -2.90 -5.72 -16.96
N VAL A 219 -2.68 -6.13 -18.21
CA VAL A 219 -2.53 -5.20 -19.34
C VAL A 219 -3.85 -4.51 -19.68
N ASN A 220 -4.99 -5.20 -19.65
CA ASN A 220 -6.31 -4.62 -19.81
C ASN A 220 -6.61 -3.58 -18.70
N ARG A 221 -6.22 -3.87 -17.45
CA ARG A 221 -6.36 -2.95 -16.31
C ARG A 221 -5.48 -1.71 -16.45
N LEU A 222 -4.19 -1.88 -16.77
CA LEU A 222 -3.24 -0.77 -17.01
C LEU A 222 -3.67 0.12 -18.19
N THR A 223 -4.10 -0.49 -19.31
CA THR A 223 -4.56 0.26 -20.49
C THR A 223 -5.94 0.91 -20.31
N SER A 224 -6.67 0.56 -19.25
CA SER A 224 -7.89 1.24 -18.79
C SER A 224 -7.63 2.35 -17.76
N GLY A 225 -6.38 2.57 -17.35
CA GLY A 225 -6.00 3.61 -16.39
C GLY A 225 -6.01 3.18 -14.91
N GLY A 226 -5.94 1.88 -14.64
CA GLY A 226 -5.58 1.34 -13.32
C GLY A 226 -4.14 0.83 -13.28
N HIS A 227 -3.83 0.00 -12.28
CA HIS A 227 -2.49 -0.49 -11.93
C HIS A 227 -2.37 -2.03 -11.93
N ARG A 228 -1.17 -2.60 -11.75
CA ARG A 228 -1.01 -4.07 -11.53
C ARG A 228 -1.58 -4.46 -10.16
N VAL A 229 -2.46 -5.46 -10.14
CA VAL A 229 -3.06 -6.04 -8.92
C VAL A 229 -2.86 -7.56 -8.91
N ASP A 230 -1.62 -7.98 -9.13
CA ASP A 230 -1.25 -9.38 -9.01
C ASP A 230 -1.01 -9.72 -7.54
N LEU A 231 -1.88 -10.57 -6.98
CA LEU A 231 -1.80 -11.04 -5.60
C LEU A 231 -1.23 -12.45 -5.49
N THR A 232 -0.99 -13.09 -6.65
CA THR A 232 -0.56 -14.49 -6.81
C THR A 232 0.95 -14.59 -7.02
N GLU A 233 1.52 -13.73 -7.86
CA GLU A 233 2.94 -13.44 -7.88
C GLU A 233 3.24 -12.29 -6.92
N SER A 234 3.11 -12.56 -5.62
CA SER A 234 3.80 -11.77 -4.59
C SER A 234 5.30 -11.90 -4.83
N ALA A 235 5.83 -11.03 -5.67
CA ALA A 235 7.21 -11.07 -6.09
C ALA A 235 8.12 -10.69 -4.91
N ARG A 236 9.43 -10.90 -5.07
CA ARG A 236 10.45 -10.68 -4.03
C ARG A 236 10.39 -9.30 -3.37
N TRP A 237 9.81 -8.31 -4.06
CA TRP A 237 9.67 -6.93 -3.59
C TRP A 237 8.21 -6.53 -3.38
N GLY A 238 7.39 -7.50 -2.97
CA GLY A 238 5.98 -7.34 -2.68
C GLY A 238 5.12 -7.14 -3.94
N TYR A 239 3.93 -6.61 -3.71
CA TYR A 239 2.95 -6.30 -4.75
C TYR A 239 3.36 -5.02 -5.51
N ALA A 240 4.14 -5.19 -6.58
CA ALA A 240 4.69 -4.07 -7.35
C ALA A 240 4.72 -4.37 -8.86
N MET A 241 4.87 -3.30 -9.65
CA MET A 241 5.18 -3.40 -11.08
C MET A 241 6.69 -3.41 -11.26
N TYR A 242 7.08 -4.03 -12.35
CA TYR A 242 8.44 -4.31 -12.76
C TYR A 242 8.66 -3.57 -14.13
N VAL A 243 9.84 -3.11 -14.59
CA VAL A 243 10.03 -2.28 -15.86
C VAL A 243 11.40 -2.42 -16.66
N ALA A 244 11.68 -3.42 -17.55
CA ALA A 244 13.06 -3.81 -18.06
C ALA A 244 13.91 -2.83 -18.89
N ASP A 245 15.22 -2.81 -18.63
CA ASP A 245 16.21 -2.21 -19.55
C ASP A 245 16.29 -2.94 -20.91
N ASP A 246 16.04 -4.26 -21.00
CA ASP A 246 16.12 -5.06 -22.22
C ASP A 246 14.87 -5.93 -22.52
N ILE A 247 14.35 -5.82 -23.75
CA ILE A 247 13.15 -6.54 -24.21
C ILE A 247 13.30 -8.06 -24.32
N ARG A 248 14.52 -8.61 -24.32
CA ARG A 248 14.73 -10.08 -24.37
C ARG A 248 14.50 -10.73 -23.02
N ILE A 249 14.85 -10.02 -21.94
CA ILE A 249 14.72 -10.46 -20.54
C ILE A 249 13.26 -10.40 -20.13
N ALA A 250 12.66 -9.25 -20.42
CA ALA A 250 11.23 -9.03 -20.46
C ALA A 250 10.41 -10.16 -21.10
N HIS A 251 10.76 -10.53 -22.33
CA HIS A 251 10.10 -11.60 -23.07
C HIS A 251 10.38 -12.98 -22.46
N TYR A 252 11.56 -13.23 -21.91
CA TYR A 252 11.82 -14.44 -21.14
C TYR A 252 10.88 -14.55 -19.92
N PHE A 253 10.68 -13.47 -19.16
CA PHE A 253 9.70 -13.47 -18.07
C PHE A 253 8.25 -13.61 -18.57
N SER A 254 7.91 -13.08 -19.75
CA SER A 254 6.61 -13.37 -20.41
C SER A 254 6.37 -14.86 -20.60
N GLU A 255 7.34 -15.58 -21.16
CA GLU A 255 7.16 -17.01 -21.39
C GLU A 255 7.28 -17.84 -20.10
N TRP A 256 7.99 -17.34 -19.08
CA TRP A 256 8.03 -17.92 -17.74
C TRP A 256 6.66 -17.88 -17.06
N ILE A 257 6.02 -16.70 -17.03
CA ILE A 257 4.69 -16.48 -16.44
C ILE A 257 3.61 -17.37 -17.10
N LYS A 258 3.64 -17.50 -18.43
CA LYS A 258 2.75 -18.43 -19.17
C LYS A 258 3.00 -19.89 -18.80
N ARG A 259 4.26 -20.29 -18.64
CA ARG A 259 4.62 -21.70 -18.41
C ARG A 259 4.28 -22.14 -16.99
N ASP A 260 4.66 -21.32 -16.01
CA ASP A 260 4.78 -21.74 -14.61
C ASP A 260 3.69 -21.15 -13.69
N ALA A 261 3.11 -19.98 -14.00
CA ALA A 261 2.17 -19.28 -13.12
C ALA A 261 0.69 -19.36 -13.59
N PHE A 262 0.38 -19.03 -14.85
CA PHE A 262 -1.01 -18.95 -15.36
C PHE A 262 -1.37 -20.03 -16.40
N GLY A 263 -0.40 -20.87 -16.78
CA GLY A 263 -0.60 -22.00 -17.69
C GLY A 263 -0.61 -21.64 -19.19
N PRO A 264 -0.42 -22.64 -20.07
CA PRO A 264 0.02 -22.44 -21.46
C PRO A 264 -0.97 -21.73 -22.40
N ASN A 265 -2.16 -21.38 -21.92
CA ASN A 265 -3.17 -20.61 -22.66
C ASN A 265 -3.09 -19.09 -22.38
N ALA A 266 -2.28 -18.66 -21.42
CA ALA A 266 -2.15 -17.26 -21.05
C ALA A 266 -1.57 -16.41 -22.20
N LYS A 267 -2.18 -15.25 -22.46
CA LYS A 267 -1.64 -14.21 -23.33
C LYS A 267 -1.00 -13.11 -22.48
N THR A 268 0.05 -12.48 -23.01
CA THR A 268 1.02 -11.74 -22.18
C THR A 268 1.73 -10.68 -23.03
N TYR A 269 1.87 -9.45 -22.51
CA TYR A 269 2.52 -8.29 -23.15
C TYR A 269 3.81 -7.90 -22.38
N VAL A 270 4.28 -6.62 -22.33
CA VAL A 270 5.73 -6.28 -22.13
C VAL A 270 6.17 -5.03 -21.21
N TRP A 271 6.22 -5.00 -19.81
CA TRP A 271 7.06 -4.13 -18.79
C TRP A 271 7.68 -4.76 -17.39
N PHE A 272 9.02 -5.16 -17.08
CA PHE A 272 9.68 -6.03 -15.92
C PHE A 272 11.10 -5.70 -15.27
N THR A 273 11.32 -5.50 -13.93
CA THR A 273 12.57 -4.98 -13.22
C THR A 273 12.20 -4.71 -11.67
N GLU A 274 12.76 -4.86 -10.42
CA GLU A 274 13.99 -5.27 -9.62
C GLU A 274 13.75 -6.29 -8.42
N THR A 275 14.59 -6.78 -7.45
CA THR A 275 15.85 -6.43 -6.64
C THR A 275 16.58 -7.68 -6.02
N ASN A 276 17.78 -7.46 -5.44
CA ASN A 276 19.00 -8.26 -5.71
C ASN A 276 19.48 -9.38 -4.76
N SER A 277 18.77 -9.76 -3.71
CA SER A 277 19.12 -10.97 -2.94
C SER A 277 18.22 -12.12 -3.38
N LEU A 278 18.75 -13.33 -3.57
CA LEU A 278 17.93 -14.46 -4.05
C LEU A 278 17.02 -15.01 -2.94
N MET A 279 15.88 -14.34 -2.69
CA MET A 279 14.71 -15.06 -2.19
C MET A 279 14.35 -16.11 -3.22
N ASN A 280 14.48 -17.36 -2.79
CA ASN A 280 13.93 -18.55 -3.41
C ASN A 280 12.61 -18.85 -2.68
N ASN A 281 11.62 -19.45 -3.35
CA ASN A 281 10.30 -19.76 -2.78
C ASN A 281 9.51 -18.55 -2.21
N VAL A 282 9.39 -17.45 -2.98
CA VAL A 282 8.46 -16.36 -2.61
C VAL A 282 7.01 -16.88 -2.54
N HIS A 283 6.65 -17.85 -3.39
CA HIS A 283 5.35 -18.55 -3.39
C HIS A 283 5.01 -19.35 -2.12
N SER A 284 5.93 -19.50 -1.15
CA SER A 284 5.62 -20.11 0.16
C SER A 284 5.44 -19.11 1.29
N GLN A 285 5.48 -17.80 1.01
CA GLN A 285 5.12 -16.79 2.00
C GLN A 285 3.60 -16.66 2.13
N SER A 286 3.11 -16.46 3.35
CA SER A 286 1.72 -16.05 3.61
C SER A 286 1.51 -14.56 3.33
N ALA A 287 0.27 -14.15 3.06
CA ALA A 287 -0.08 -12.73 2.85
C ALA A 287 0.37 -11.82 4.01
N PHE A 288 0.31 -12.32 5.25
CA PHE A 288 0.84 -11.65 6.43
C PHE A 288 2.35 -11.38 6.34
N GLN A 289 3.14 -12.38 5.93
CA GLN A 289 4.59 -12.22 5.74
C GLN A 289 4.92 -11.24 4.60
N ILE A 290 4.24 -11.39 3.45
CA ILE A 290 4.42 -10.51 2.28
C ILE A 290 4.14 -9.05 2.65
N ALA A 291 3.06 -8.81 3.40
CA ALA A 291 2.68 -7.48 3.84
C ALA A 291 3.67 -6.88 4.86
N TRP A 292 4.07 -7.63 5.88
CA TRP A 292 5.08 -7.15 6.84
C TRP A 292 6.46 -6.96 6.21
N ASP A 293 6.88 -7.80 5.26
CA ASP A 293 8.10 -7.61 4.47
C ASP A 293 8.05 -6.32 3.62
N GLN A 294 6.87 -5.94 3.12
CA GLN A 294 6.67 -4.64 2.46
C GLN A 294 6.83 -3.47 3.43
N GLU A 295 6.13 -3.46 4.58
CA GLU A 295 6.23 -2.36 5.55
C GLU A 295 7.63 -2.25 6.17
N ASN A 296 8.33 -3.39 6.36
CA ASN A 296 9.73 -3.42 6.78
C ASN A 296 10.64 -2.73 5.77
N ARG A 297 10.39 -2.95 4.47
CA ARG A 297 11.14 -2.32 3.38
C ARG A 297 10.82 -0.83 3.25
N ASP A 298 9.56 -0.43 3.40
CA ASP A 298 9.16 0.99 3.35
C ASP A 298 9.85 1.80 4.45
N VAL A 299 10.00 1.23 5.65
CA VAL A 299 10.82 1.79 6.74
C VAL A 299 12.32 1.82 6.38
N GLN A 300 12.86 0.79 5.73
CA GLN A 300 14.26 0.77 5.35
C GLN A 300 14.60 1.76 4.23
N ALA A 301 13.73 1.92 3.24
CA ALA A 301 13.85 2.92 2.17
C ALA A 301 13.77 4.35 2.72
N ALA A 302 12.91 4.59 3.72
CA ALA A 302 12.85 5.88 4.41
C ALA A 302 14.17 6.25 5.12
N LYS A 303 14.90 5.27 5.68
CA LYS A 303 16.25 5.50 6.28
C LYS A 303 17.30 5.87 5.23
N TRP A 304 17.14 5.44 3.98
CA TRP A 304 17.95 5.87 2.84
C TRP A 304 17.46 7.20 2.22
N TYR A 305 16.66 7.97 2.94
CA TYR A 305 16.01 9.22 2.48
C TYR A 305 15.04 9.05 1.29
N ALA A 306 14.57 7.82 1.03
CA ALA A 306 13.61 7.49 -0.02
C ALA A 306 12.28 6.93 0.57
N PRO A 307 11.53 7.73 1.36
CA PRO A 307 10.26 7.27 1.93
C PRO A 307 9.19 7.06 0.84
N PRO A 308 8.18 6.19 1.05
CA PRO A 308 7.15 5.91 0.06
C PRO A 308 6.44 7.16 -0.50
N PRO A 309 6.06 7.18 -1.78
CA PRO A 309 6.32 6.15 -2.79
C PRO A 309 7.75 6.27 -3.37
N TYR A 310 8.37 5.14 -3.73
CA TYR A 310 9.74 5.09 -4.25
C TYR A 310 9.89 4.11 -5.43
N ILE A 311 11.04 4.19 -6.11
CA ILE A 311 11.52 3.23 -7.12
C ILE A 311 12.80 2.60 -6.57
N LEU A 312 12.98 1.28 -6.71
CA LEU A 312 14.21 0.58 -6.29
C LEU A 312 15.08 0.23 -7.50
N PHE A 313 16.42 0.31 -7.34
CA PHE A 313 17.41 -0.09 -8.34
C PHE A 313 18.47 -1.06 -7.74
N SER A 314 19.11 -1.89 -8.57
CA SER A 314 20.12 -2.94 -8.30
C SER A 314 20.62 -3.56 -9.64
N ARG A 315 21.00 -4.85 -9.68
CA ARG A 315 21.44 -5.57 -10.90
C ARG A 315 21.54 -7.11 -10.77
N HIS A 316 20.66 -7.89 -11.41
CA HIS A 316 20.53 -9.35 -11.21
C HIS A 316 21.49 -10.22 -12.02
N GLY A 317 21.78 -11.44 -11.53
CA GLY A 317 22.50 -12.47 -12.28
C GLY A 317 21.60 -13.28 -13.22
N ARG A 318 22.13 -13.68 -14.39
CA ARG A 318 21.41 -14.51 -15.39
C ARG A 318 20.88 -15.82 -14.78
N MET A 319 19.58 -16.09 -14.98
CA MET A 319 18.91 -17.33 -14.56
C MET A 319 19.29 -18.52 -15.45
N GLY A 320 19.16 -19.74 -14.93
CA GLY A 320 19.68 -20.96 -15.57
C GLY A 320 19.07 -21.29 -16.93
N ASP A 321 17.76 -21.06 -17.10
CA ASP A 321 16.99 -21.34 -18.32
C ASP A 321 16.86 -20.13 -19.27
N MET A 322 17.50 -18.99 -18.97
CA MET A 322 17.50 -17.83 -19.86
C MET A 322 18.16 -18.16 -21.22
N PRO A 323 17.52 -17.90 -22.37
CA PRO A 323 18.06 -18.25 -23.68
C PRO A 323 19.38 -17.52 -24.03
N ASN A 324 20.17 -18.11 -24.93
CA ASN A 324 21.52 -17.63 -25.31
C ASN A 324 21.55 -16.27 -26.04
N ASN A 325 20.41 -15.73 -26.45
CA ASN A 325 20.29 -14.40 -27.06
C ASN A 325 20.20 -13.26 -26.02
N ILE A 326 19.98 -13.57 -24.74
CA ILE A 326 20.13 -12.64 -23.62
C ILE A 326 21.63 -12.50 -23.31
N PRO A 327 22.16 -11.27 -23.03
CA PRO A 327 23.56 -11.07 -22.72
C PRO A 327 24.08 -11.99 -21.60
N ARG A 328 25.29 -12.54 -21.78
CA ARG A 328 25.95 -13.40 -20.79
C ARG A 328 26.62 -12.56 -19.70
N GLY A 329 25.80 -12.04 -18.79
CA GLY A 329 26.26 -11.21 -17.68
C GLY A 329 25.20 -11.02 -16.59
N ARG A 330 25.19 -9.84 -15.97
CA ARG A 330 24.07 -9.35 -15.16
C ARG A 330 23.12 -8.52 -16.03
N PHE A 331 21.89 -8.33 -15.55
CA PHE A 331 20.93 -7.41 -16.14
C PHE A 331 20.49 -6.37 -15.12
N ASN A 332 20.14 -5.17 -15.58
CA ASN A 332 19.55 -4.19 -14.70
C ASN A 332 18.08 -4.54 -14.48
N GLU A 333 17.64 -4.25 -13.28
CA GLU A 333 16.29 -4.51 -12.81
C GLU A 333 15.78 -3.07 -12.30
N MET A 334 14.55 -2.78 -11.84
CA MET A 334 14.00 -1.47 -11.30
C MET A 334 12.51 -1.52 -10.76
N VAL A 335 12.23 -1.82 -9.47
CA VAL A 335 10.83 -1.96 -8.96
C VAL A 335 10.07 -0.63 -8.90
N VAL A 336 8.80 -0.63 -9.34
CA VAL A 336 7.85 0.50 -9.25
C VAL A 336 6.68 0.19 -8.31
N TYR A 337 6.69 0.89 -7.16
CA TYR A 337 5.66 0.87 -6.12
C TYR A 337 4.28 1.24 -6.67
N THR A 338 3.20 0.61 -6.17
CA THR A 338 1.86 0.64 -6.79
C THR A 338 1.36 2.03 -7.17
N GLN A 339 1.32 2.96 -6.21
CA GLN A 339 0.77 4.29 -6.49
C GLN A 339 1.70 5.20 -7.32
N LEU A 340 2.91 4.74 -7.71
CA LEU A 340 3.67 5.38 -8.79
C LEU A 340 3.13 4.98 -10.16
N GLN A 341 2.61 3.75 -10.30
CA GLN A 341 1.98 3.27 -11.52
C GLN A 341 0.78 4.17 -11.86
N ASP A 342 -0.12 4.33 -10.90
CA ASP A 342 -1.29 5.22 -10.98
C ASP A 342 -0.94 6.68 -11.27
N ALA A 343 0.17 7.16 -10.69
CA ALA A 343 0.51 8.58 -10.70
C ALA A 343 1.36 9.04 -11.89
N LEU A 344 2.25 8.19 -12.41
CA LEU A 344 3.34 8.61 -13.29
C LEU A 344 3.56 7.73 -14.53
N ILE A 345 2.92 6.55 -14.62
CA ILE A 345 3.26 5.55 -15.63
C ILE A 345 2.17 5.39 -16.68
N LEU A 346 2.58 5.26 -17.94
CA LEU A 346 1.73 4.84 -19.05
C LEU A 346 2.28 3.56 -19.67
N THR A 347 1.62 2.43 -19.41
CA THR A 347 1.92 1.16 -20.07
C THR A 347 1.34 1.18 -21.49
N ILE A 348 2.18 0.89 -22.48
CA ILE A 348 1.81 0.73 -23.89
C ILE A 348 2.05 -0.74 -24.30
N PRO A 349 1.01 -1.49 -24.72
CA PRO A 349 1.16 -2.90 -25.12
C PRO A 349 1.92 -3.04 -26.46
N LEU A 350 2.62 -4.16 -26.62
CA LEU A 350 3.38 -4.50 -27.84
C LEU A 350 2.91 -5.85 -28.39
N THR A 351 2.59 -5.93 -29.68
CA THR A 351 2.20 -7.19 -30.32
C THR A 351 3.41 -8.12 -30.50
N ASN A 352 3.18 -9.43 -30.63
CA ASN A 352 4.23 -10.42 -30.90
C ASN A 352 5.15 -10.03 -32.07
N GLN A 353 4.60 -9.42 -33.13
CA GLN A 353 5.38 -8.91 -34.26
C GLN A 353 6.25 -7.71 -33.88
N GLN A 354 5.74 -6.77 -33.07
CA GLN A 354 6.52 -5.63 -32.58
C GLN A 354 7.64 -6.08 -31.64
N ILE A 355 7.38 -7.08 -30.80
CA ILE A 355 8.36 -7.67 -29.88
C ILE A 355 9.47 -8.40 -30.67
N ALA A 356 9.09 -9.27 -31.62
CA ALA A 356 10.03 -9.95 -32.50
C ALA A 356 10.89 -8.94 -33.28
N ASN A 357 10.27 -7.95 -33.93
CA ASN A 357 10.99 -6.90 -34.66
C ASN A 357 12.02 -6.20 -33.75
N LYS A 358 11.61 -5.76 -32.55
CA LYS A 358 12.50 -5.11 -31.57
C LYS A 358 13.64 -6.01 -31.06
N MET A 359 13.45 -7.33 -30.98
CA MET A 359 14.52 -8.26 -30.60
C MET A 359 15.57 -8.44 -31.70
N TYR A 360 15.16 -8.43 -32.98
CA TYR A 360 16.06 -8.66 -34.12
C TYR A 360 16.69 -7.38 -34.71
N SER A 361 15.97 -6.25 -34.74
CA SER A 361 16.38 -5.03 -35.46
C SER A 361 17.34 -4.11 -34.68
N SER A 362 18.23 -4.69 -33.86
CA SER A 362 18.92 -4.05 -32.74
C SER A 362 17.97 -3.59 -31.62
N PRO A 363 18.04 -4.19 -30.41
CA PRO A 363 17.15 -3.81 -29.31
C PRO A 363 17.49 -2.40 -28.83
N LYS A 364 16.49 -1.51 -28.82
CA LYS A 364 16.53 -0.30 -27.99
C LYS A 364 16.41 -0.71 -26.53
N SER A 365 17.53 -1.05 -25.93
CA SER A 365 17.65 -1.11 -24.48
C SER A 365 17.66 0.30 -23.89
N ALA A 366 17.26 0.43 -22.64
CA ALA A 366 17.40 1.63 -21.83
C ALA A 366 18.31 1.32 -20.63
N PRO A 367 19.63 1.14 -20.81
CA PRO A 367 20.54 0.81 -19.71
C PRO A 367 20.49 1.89 -18.64
N PHE A 368 19.98 1.57 -17.45
CA PHE A 368 19.62 2.54 -16.42
C PHE A 368 20.82 3.29 -15.87
N GLU A 369 21.99 2.65 -15.81
CA GLU A 369 23.26 3.29 -15.47
C GLU A 369 23.55 4.55 -16.32
N HIS A 370 23.02 4.60 -17.55
CA HIS A 370 23.15 5.75 -18.46
C HIS A 370 21.91 6.65 -18.53
N GLN A 371 20.81 6.31 -17.83
CA GLN A 371 19.57 7.11 -17.86
C GLN A 371 19.38 8.05 -16.66
N PHE A 372 20.02 7.83 -15.50
CA PHE A 372 19.83 8.66 -14.29
C PHE A 372 19.88 10.17 -14.56
N LYS A 373 20.83 10.61 -15.40
CA LYS A 373 20.98 12.02 -15.83
C LYS A 373 19.83 12.51 -16.72
N ASN A 374 19.36 11.68 -17.66
CA ASN A 374 18.25 11.99 -18.57
C ASN A 374 16.92 12.07 -17.80
N TRP A 375 16.73 11.13 -16.86
CA TRP A 375 15.59 11.05 -15.95
C TRP A 375 15.65 12.08 -14.81
N ARG A 376 16.74 12.84 -14.70
CA ARG A 376 16.97 13.89 -13.68
C ARG A 376 16.88 13.38 -12.24
N ILE A 377 17.17 12.10 -12.02
CA ILE A 377 17.19 11.49 -10.68
C ILE A 377 18.28 12.17 -9.86
N ARG A 378 17.93 12.57 -8.64
CA ARG A 378 18.86 13.16 -7.67
C ARG A 378 19.23 12.11 -6.64
N MET A 379 20.52 11.91 -6.44
CA MET A 379 21.09 10.99 -5.46
C MET A 379 21.80 11.79 -4.37
N SER A 380 21.79 11.32 -3.12
CA SER A 380 22.62 11.92 -2.07
C SER A 380 24.10 11.55 -2.28
N LEU A 381 25.02 12.38 -1.75
CA LEU A 381 26.45 12.05 -1.78
C LEU A 381 26.77 10.74 -1.04
N GLU A 382 25.96 10.42 -0.03
CA GLU A 382 26.06 9.20 0.79
C GLU A 382 25.69 7.96 -0.02
N MET A 383 24.52 7.96 -0.69
CA MET A 383 24.14 6.91 -1.64
C MET A 383 25.18 6.74 -2.75
N PHE A 384 25.68 7.83 -3.33
CA PHE A 384 26.66 7.77 -4.41
C PHE A 384 27.99 7.15 -3.94
N ALA A 385 28.41 7.44 -2.70
CA ALA A 385 29.58 6.81 -2.09
C ALA A 385 29.35 5.31 -1.83
N GLU A 386 28.16 4.92 -1.37
CA GLU A 386 27.80 3.51 -1.16
C GLU A 386 27.79 2.71 -2.47
N PHE A 387 27.09 3.18 -3.50
CA PHE A 387 27.06 2.55 -4.83
C PHE A 387 28.47 2.38 -5.43
N LYS A 388 29.32 3.40 -5.30
CA LYS A 388 30.72 3.34 -5.74
C LYS A 388 31.55 2.35 -4.92
N GLY A 389 31.28 2.22 -3.62
CA GLY A 389 31.89 1.23 -2.73
C GLY A 389 31.56 -0.22 -3.11
N GLN A 390 30.37 -0.47 -3.65
CA GLN A 390 29.95 -1.78 -4.17
C GLN A 390 30.54 -2.10 -5.57
N GLY A 391 31.31 -1.19 -6.16
CA GLY A 391 31.97 -1.42 -7.46
C GLY A 391 31.06 -1.34 -8.69
N GLU A 392 29.82 -0.85 -8.56
CA GLU A 392 28.97 -0.62 -9.73
C GLU A 392 29.48 0.57 -10.56
N PRO A 393 29.57 0.45 -11.90
CA PRO A 393 30.10 1.51 -12.76
C PRO A 393 29.09 2.64 -12.97
N TRP A 394 29.50 3.87 -12.66
CA TRP A 394 28.72 5.10 -12.87
C TRP A 394 29.37 6.02 -13.92
N SER A 395 28.55 6.64 -14.78
CA SER A 395 28.97 7.48 -15.92
C SER A 395 28.16 8.76 -16.06
#